data_AF-A0A369TAQ9-F1
#
_entry.id   AF-A0A369TAQ9-F1
#
_cell.length_a   1.000
_cell.length_b   1.000
_cell.length_c   1.000
_cell.angle_alpha   90.00
_cell.angle_beta   90.00
_cell.angle_gamma   90.00
#
_symmetry.space_group_name_H-M   'P 1'
#
loop_
_entity.id
_entity.type
_entity.pdbx_description
1 polymer ?
#
loop_
_entity_poly.entity_id
_entity_poly.type
_entity_poly.pdbx_seq_one_letter_code
_entity_poly.pdbx_strand_id
1 'polypeptide(L)'
;MLLCRGPMPATSSRNARHFLFVIRQFCCWHSLNPSAIDRSTLHPVPDVCRWQKHLSGKTSNKGMIRNIDEELLPDLHARELWNWWKEGERHGIPRKRSDFDPTDFPRVLPGITLFEVERKPWRFRIRLVGTRIAEETGHDTTGYYLDELPNTEKVAARARWAAETRQPYFLPMTPVTWTPNNFKLYATLALPLVDDSGETNMILYYMSFANASDAGK
;
A
#
# COMPACT_ATOMS: atom_id res chain seq x y z
N MET A 1 -7.83 46.93 52.18
CA MET A 1 -9.16 46.50 51.65
C MET A 1 -8.88 45.80 50.32
N LEU A 2 -8.78 44.45 50.37
CA LEU A 2 -9.65 43.49 49.67
C LEU A 2 -9.61 43.62 48.13
N LEU A 3 -9.47 42.58 47.31
CA LEU A 3 -9.23 41.14 47.48
C LEU A 3 -8.94 40.55 46.07
N CYS A 4 -8.36 39.35 46.07
CA CYS A 4 -8.02 38.47 44.96
C CYS A 4 -9.11 38.23 43.90
N ARG A 5 -8.69 37.92 42.66
CA ARG A 5 -8.97 36.66 41.92
C ARG A 5 -8.52 36.78 40.45
N GLY A 6 -7.66 35.87 40.00
CA GLY A 6 -7.65 35.43 38.58
C GLY A 6 -8.49 34.16 38.42
N PRO A 7 -8.47 33.46 37.27
CA PRO A 7 -8.08 33.88 35.91
C PRO A 7 -9.16 33.52 34.84
N MET A 8 -9.09 34.13 33.66
CA MET A 8 -9.65 33.59 32.41
C MET A 8 -8.72 33.99 31.26
N PRO A 9 -8.04 33.05 30.57
CA PRO A 9 -7.48 33.35 29.27
C PRO A 9 -8.55 33.15 28.19
N ALA A 10 -8.82 34.25 27.49
CA ALA A 10 -9.56 34.28 26.25
C ALA A 10 -8.79 33.55 25.13
N THR A 11 -9.56 32.93 24.25
CA THR A 11 -9.15 32.38 22.96
C THR A 11 -8.55 33.47 22.06
N SER A 12 -7.44 33.18 21.37
CA SER A 12 -7.09 33.79 20.07
C SER A 12 -5.75 33.27 19.52
N SER A 13 -5.81 32.61 18.36
CA SER A 13 -4.87 32.72 17.23
C SER A 13 -3.37 32.88 17.52
N ARG A 14 -2.57 31.85 17.20
CA ARG A 14 -1.27 31.96 16.50
C ARG A 14 -0.66 30.59 16.17
N ASN A 15 -1.36 29.79 15.36
CA ASN A 15 -0.74 28.74 14.55
C ASN A 15 -0.31 29.36 13.22
N ALA A 16 0.91 29.88 13.16
CA ALA A 16 1.63 30.20 11.91
C ALA A 16 2.99 30.81 12.26
N ARG A 17 3.97 29.97 12.61
CA ARG A 17 5.43 30.25 12.60
C ARG A 17 6.13 29.06 13.26
N HIS A 18 6.34 28.01 12.47
CA HIS A 18 7.32 26.92 12.68
C HIS A 18 7.43 26.06 11.41
N PHE A 19 6.45 26.16 10.49
CA PHE A 19 6.59 25.81 9.07
C PHE A 19 7.41 26.90 8.35
N LEU A 20 8.74 26.87 8.44
CA LEU A 20 9.73 27.50 7.53
C LEU A 20 11.11 27.55 8.23
N PHE A 21 11.79 26.41 8.40
CA PHE A 21 13.22 26.44 8.74
C PHE A 21 14.08 25.26 8.24
N VAL A 22 13.61 24.38 7.36
CA VAL A 22 14.50 23.36 6.73
C VAL A 22 14.30 23.32 5.22
N ILE A 23 14.31 24.49 4.58
CA ILE A 23 14.48 24.66 3.13
C ILE A 23 15.62 25.66 2.94
N ARG A 24 16.86 25.21 3.13
CA ARG A 24 18.10 25.82 2.60
C ARG A 24 19.31 24.99 3.02
N GLN A 25 19.57 23.90 2.31
CA GLN A 25 20.92 23.39 2.06
C GLN A 25 20.91 22.77 0.66
N PHE A 26 21.25 23.62 -0.31
CA PHE A 26 21.40 23.34 -1.73
C PHE A 26 22.89 23.05 -1.97
N CYS A 27 23.17 22.09 -2.87
CA CYS A 27 24.34 22.04 -3.75
C CYS A 27 25.76 21.95 -3.17
N CYS A 28 26.29 20.73 -3.10
CA CYS A 28 27.52 20.32 -3.80
C CYS A 28 27.82 18.84 -3.52
N TRP A 29 27.49 17.94 -4.44
CA TRP A 29 28.30 16.75 -4.65
C TRP A 29 28.27 16.34 -6.12
N HIS A 30 29.47 16.16 -6.64
CA HIS A 30 29.84 16.13 -8.04
C HIS A 30 29.70 14.72 -8.62
N SER A 31 29.25 14.65 -9.87
CA SER A 31 29.72 13.80 -10.97
C SER A 31 30.22 12.38 -10.65
N LEU A 32 29.43 11.36 -11.00
CA LEU A 32 29.93 10.04 -11.43
C LEU A 32 29.04 9.46 -12.56
N ASN A 33 29.61 9.51 -13.77
CA ASN A 33 29.49 8.65 -14.96
C ASN A 33 28.23 7.76 -15.17
N PRO A 34 27.43 7.96 -16.25
CA PRO A 34 26.30 7.11 -16.62
C PRO A 34 26.67 6.16 -17.78
N SER A 35 27.12 4.94 -17.52
CA SER A 35 27.21 3.89 -18.56
C SER A 35 27.46 2.49 -18.00
N ALA A 36 26.42 1.85 -17.45
CA ALA A 36 26.34 0.40 -17.33
C ALA A 36 24.93 -0.02 -16.86
N ILE A 37 23.92 0.20 -17.69
CA ILE A 37 22.68 -0.58 -17.57
C ILE A 37 22.45 -1.20 -18.94
N ASP A 38 22.74 -2.48 -19.03
CA ASP A 38 22.41 -3.31 -20.17
C ASP A 38 20.88 -3.32 -20.34
N ARG A 39 20.40 -2.71 -21.42
CA ARG A 39 18.97 -2.55 -21.71
C ARG A 39 18.37 -3.79 -22.38
N SER A 40 19.15 -4.83 -22.68
CA SER A 40 18.62 -6.02 -23.38
C SER A 40 17.80 -6.97 -22.50
N THR A 41 17.71 -6.73 -21.19
CA THR A 41 16.92 -7.55 -20.24
C THR A 41 15.61 -6.91 -19.80
N LEU A 42 15.22 -5.76 -20.38
CA LEU A 42 13.92 -5.13 -20.14
C LEU A 42 12.84 -5.83 -20.96
N HIS A 43 12.08 -6.72 -20.33
CA HIS A 43 10.81 -7.16 -20.89
C HIS A 43 9.86 -5.96 -21.02
N PRO A 44 9.18 -5.77 -22.17
CA PRO A 44 8.25 -4.66 -22.34
C PRO A 44 7.08 -4.81 -21.37
N VAL A 45 6.90 -3.82 -20.50
CA VAL A 45 5.72 -3.67 -19.64
C VAL A 45 4.55 -3.24 -20.53
N PRO A 46 3.34 -3.85 -20.44
CA PRO A 46 2.22 -3.49 -21.30
C PRO A 46 1.79 -2.02 -21.09
N ASP A 47 1.80 -1.27 -22.20
CA ASP A 47 1.42 0.14 -22.37
C ASP A 47 0.23 0.60 -21.48
N VAL A 48 0.55 1.38 -20.44
CA VAL A 48 -0.33 1.89 -19.38
C VAL A 48 -1.55 2.66 -19.93
N CYS A 49 -1.43 3.31 -21.09
CA CYS A 49 -2.52 4.07 -21.70
C CYS A 49 -3.64 3.19 -22.26
N ARG A 50 -3.36 1.92 -22.59
CA ARG A 50 -4.38 0.96 -23.03
C ARG A 50 -5.31 0.52 -21.88
N TRP A 51 -4.80 0.54 -20.65
CA TRP A 51 -5.50 0.07 -19.44
C TRP A 51 -6.61 1.00 -18.95
N GLN A 52 -6.38 2.32 -18.97
CA GLN A 52 -7.35 3.31 -18.48
C GLN A 52 -8.67 3.30 -19.27
N LYS A 53 -8.64 2.97 -20.57
CA LYS A 53 -9.82 2.99 -21.43
C LYS A 53 -10.78 1.81 -21.20
N HIS A 54 -10.31 0.69 -20.64
CA HIS A 54 -11.17 -0.48 -20.36
C HIS A 54 -11.94 -0.39 -19.04
N LEU A 55 -11.51 0.44 -18.08
CA LEU A 55 -12.08 0.51 -16.73
C LEU A 55 -13.22 1.53 -16.57
N SER A 56 -13.56 2.29 -17.61
CA SER A 56 -14.51 3.42 -17.51
C SER A 56 -15.99 3.02 -17.39
N GLY A 57 -16.34 1.73 -17.39
CA GLY A 57 -17.72 1.27 -17.59
C GLY A 57 -18.50 0.80 -16.36
N LYS A 58 -17.89 0.47 -15.22
CA LYS A 58 -18.62 -0.21 -14.12
C LYS A 58 -18.09 0.13 -12.74
N THR A 59 -18.59 1.19 -12.10
CA THR A 59 -18.14 1.49 -10.75
C THR A 59 -19.18 2.25 -9.90
N SER A 60 -19.85 1.50 -9.03
CA SER A 60 -20.33 1.95 -7.72
C SER A 60 -19.39 1.30 -6.70
N ASN A 61 -18.79 2.06 -5.76
CA ASN A 61 -17.53 1.75 -5.05
C ASN A 61 -16.27 1.70 -5.95
N LYS A 62 -16.11 2.74 -6.77
CA LYS A 62 -15.00 3.05 -7.71
C LYS A 62 -13.61 2.67 -7.19
N GLY A 63 -13.10 1.49 -7.57
CA GLY A 63 -11.66 1.18 -7.48
C GLY A 63 -11.32 -0.29 -7.23
N MET A 64 -12.14 -1.07 -6.53
CA MET A 64 -11.75 -2.43 -6.15
C MET A 64 -12.23 -3.48 -7.16
N ILE A 65 -11.30 -4.19 -7.79
CA ILE A 65 -11.55 -5.33 -8.68
C ILE A 65 -11.55 -6.62 -7.83
N ARG A 66 -12.67 -7.35 -7.83
CA ARG A 66 -12.85 -8.56 -7.00
C ARG A 66 -12.69 -9.85 -7.80
N ASN A 67 -13.10 -9.82 -9.06
CA ASN A 67 -12.79 -10.88 -10.01
C ASN A 67 -11.45 -10.53 -10.66
N ILE A 68 -10.37 -11.02 -10.07
CA ILE A 68 -9.01 -10.69 -10.48
C ILE A 68 -8.66 -11.55 -11.68
N ASP A 69 -8.54 -10.88 -12.83
CA ASP A 69 -7.88 -11.44 -14.00
C ASP A 69 -6.38 -11.18 -13.87
N GLU A 70 -5.57 -12.24 -14.02
CA GLU A 70 -4.11 -12.20 -13.86
C GLU A 70 -3.46 -11.18 -14.81
N GLU A 71 -4.06 -10.98 -15.99
CA GLU A 71 -3.57 -9.99 -16.95
C GLU A 71 -3.58 -8.58 -16.33
N LEU A 72 -4.56 -8.26 -15.48
CA LEU A 72 -4.71 -6.95 -14.82
C LEU A 72 -3.65 -6.64 -13.77
N LEU A 73 -2.86 -7.63 -13.36
CA LEU A 73 -1.85 -7.45 -12.33
C LEU A 73 -0.63 -6.68 -12.87
N PRO A 74 -0.09 -5.74 -12.08
CA PRO A 74 0.80 -4.68 -12.58
C PRO A 74 2.19 -5.16 -12.99
N ASP A 75 2.66 -6.26 -12.41
CA ASP A 75 3.99 -6.81 -12.64
C ASP A 75 4.01 -8.33 -12.41
N LEU A 76 5.12 -8.96 -12.75
CA LEU A 76 5.32 -10.40 -12.61
C LEU A 76 5.23 -10.87 -11.15
N HIS A 77 5.62 -10.03 -10.18
CA HIS A 77 5.62 -10.37 -8.76
C HIS A 77 4.19 -10.43 -8.20
N ALA A 78 3.31 -9.52 -8.63
CA ALA A 78 1.89 -9.60 -8.32
C ALA A 78 1.26 -10.88 -8.88
N ARG A 79 1.62 -11.26 -10.12
CA ARG A 79 1.11 -12.48 -10.78
C ARG A 79 1.58 -13.75 -10.08
N GLU A 80 2.87 -13.81 -9.77
CA GLU A 80 3.48 -14.90 -9.01
C GLU A 80 2.78 -15.11 -7.67
N LEU A 81 2.56 -14.03 -6.92
CA LEU A 81 1.87 -14.10 -5.63
C LEU A 81 0.38 -14.47 -5.75
N TRP A 82 -0.29 -13.95 -6.78
CA TRP A 82 -1.68 -14.29 -7.09
C TRP A 82 -1.85 -15.78 -7.41
N ASN A 83 -0.99 -16.32 -8.27
CA ASN A 83 -1.04 -17.72 -8.68
C ASN A 83 -0.76 -18.63 -7.49
N TRP A 84 0.26 -18.33 -6.68
CA TRP A 84 0.51 -19.06 -5.43
C TRP A 84 -0.71 -19.10 -4.51
N TRP A 85 -1.38 -17.97 -4.30
CA TRP A 85 -2.55 -17.88 -3.43
C TRP A 85 -3.73 -18.69 -4.00
N LYS A 86 -4.02 -18.50 -5.30
CA LYS A 86 -5.13 -19.15 -6.00
C LYS A 86 -4.98 -20.67 -6.06
N GLU A 87 -3.77 -21.17 -6.31
CA GLU A 87 -3.49 -22.62 -6.35
C GLU A 87 -3.66 -23.30 -4.99
N GLY A 88 -3.58 -22.54 -3.89
CA GLY A 88 -3.81 -23.09 -2.55
C GLY A 88 -5.19 -22.93 -2.01
N GLU A 89 -6.03 -22.17 -2.69
CA GLU A 89 -7.42 -22.05 -2.32
C GLU A 89 -8.08 -23.43 -2.45
N ARG A 90 -8.63 -23.94 -1.35
CA ARG A 90 -9.32 -25.23 -1.33
C ARG A 90 -10.75 -25.03 -0.88
N HIS A 91 -11.71 -25.38 -1.75
CA HIS A 91 -13.14 -25.27 -1.45
C HIS A 91 -13.60 -23.88 -0.98
N GLY A 92 -13.02 -22.80 -1.54
CA GLY A 92 -13.35 -21.43 -1.14
C GLY A 92 -12.66 -20.95 0.14
N ILE A 93 -11.75 -21.75 0.71
CA ILE A 93 -10.96 -21.40 1.89
C ILE A 93 -9.57 -20.95 1.44
N PRO A 94 -9.13 -19.73 1.77
CA PRO A 94 -7.78 -19.25 1.46
C PRO A 94 -6.68 -20.07 2.15
N ARG A 95 -5.43 -19.91 1.68
CA ARG A 95 -4.24 -20.49 2.34
C ARG A 95 -4.05 -19.94 3.76
N LYS A 96 -3.28 -20.68 4.56
CA LYS A 96 -2.79 -20.18 5.85
C LYS A 96 -1.55 -19.33 5.64
N ARG A 97 -1.26 -18.43 6.59
CA ARG A 97 0.01 -17.70 6.57
C ARG A 97 1.22 -18.63 6.70
N SER A 98 1.09 -19.76 7.40
CA SER A 98 2.17 -20.77 7.52
C SER A 98 2.57 -21.38 6.17
N ASP A 99 1.70 -21.31 5.16
CA ASP A 99 1.97 -21.85 3.82
C ASP A 99 2.78 -20.87 2.96
N PHE A 100 3.01 -19.64 3.44
CA PHE A 100 3.83 -18.63 2.78
C PHE A 100 5.25 -18.70 3.33
N ASP A 101 6.16 -19.28 2.56
CA ASP A 101 7.60 -19.22 2.83
C ASP A 101 8.20 -17.98 2.13
N PRO A 102 8.72 -16.99 2.87
CA PRO A 102 9.38 -15.83 2.28
C PRO A 102 10.55 -16.18 1.35
N THR A 103 11.21 -17.33 1.52
CA THR A 103 12.37 -17.70 0.69
C THR A 103 11.98 -18.09 -0.74
N ASP A 104 10.71 -18.44 -0.97
CA ASP A 104 10.20 -18.76 -2.30
C ASP A 104 9.97 -17.48 -3.13
N PHE A 105 9.79 -16.33 -2.48
CA PHE A 105 9.38 -15.07 -3.11
C PHE A 105 10.32 -13.89 -2.84
N PRO A 106 11.66 -14.03 -2.92
CA PRO A 106 12.60 -13.02 -2.43
C PRO A 106 12.45 -11.66 -3.15
N ARG A 107 12.00 -11.66 -4.41
CA ARG A 107 11.76 -10.44 -5.20
C ARG A 107 10.40 -9.78 -4.91
N VAL A 108 9.45 -10.52 -4.36
CA VAL A 108 8.13 -10.01 -3.96
C VAL A 108 8.23 -9.32 -2.59
N LEU A 109 9.07 -9.83 -1.68
CA LEU A 109 9.19 -9.35 -0.29
C LEU A 109 9.32 -7.83 -0.12
N PRO A 110 10.11 -7.10 -0.92
CA PRO A 110 10.23 -5.64 -0.78
C PRO A 110 8.89 -4.91 -0.97
N GLY A 111 7.96 -5.49 -1.73
CA GLY A 111 6.64 -4.94 -2.02
C GLY A 111 5.52 -5.50 -1.13
N ILE A 112 5.82 -6.24 -0.06
CA ILE A 112 4.80 -6.87 0.79
C ILE A 112 4.45 -6.00 2.00
N THR A 113 3.17 -6.00 2.40
CA THR A 113 2.75 -5.61 3.74
C THR A 113 1.88 -6.70 4.34
N LEU A 114 2.12 -7.07 5.59
CA LEU A 114 1.33 -8.08 6.29
C LEU A 114 0.48 -7.41 7.36
N PHE A 115 -0.84 -7.52 7.24
CA PHE A 115 -1.78 -7.07 8.25
C PHE A 115 -2.25 -8.25 9.09
N GLU A 116 -2.15 -8.13 10.41
CA GLU A 116 -2.83 -8.99 11.37
C GLU A 116 -4.21 -8.41 11.67
N VAL A 117 -5.22 -9.28 11.67
CA VAL A 117 -6.63 -8.93 11.83
C VAL A 117 -7.05 -9.18 13.27
N GLU A 118 -7.35 -8.10 14.00
CA GLU A 118 -7.97 -8.17 15.32
C GLU A 118 -9.47 -7.94 15.18
N ARG A 119 -10.27 -8.87 15.74
CA ARG A 119 -11.73 -8.81 15.70
C ARG A 119 -12.26 -8.37 17.07
N LYS A 120 -13.21 -7.43 17.06
CA LYS A 120 -13.91 -6.89 18.25
C LYS A 120 -12.98 -6.10 19.21
N PRO A 121 -12.64 -4.83 18.88
CA PRO A 121 -13.06 -4.08 17.69
C PRO A 121 -12.24 -4.47 16.46
N TRP A 122 -12.73 -4.09 15.27
CA TRP A 122 -11.97 -4.27 14.03
C TRP A 122 -10.73 -3.38 14.04
N ARG A 123 -9.56 -4.00 14.21
CA ARG A 123 -8.26 -3.31 14.13
C ARG A 123 -7.31 -4.13 13.27
N PHE A 124 -6.37 -3.45 12.64
CA PHE A 124 -5.41 -4.06 11.73
C PHE A 124 -4.02 -3.64 12.14
N ARG A 125 -3.23 -4.58 12.63
CA ARG A 125 -1.86 -4.34 13.04
C ARG A 125 -0.91 -4.63 11.88
N ILE A 126 0.00 -3.71 11.60
CA ILE A 126 1.01 -3.88 10.55
C ILE A 126 2.14 -4.73 11.14
N ARG A 127 2.28 -5.97 10.66
CA ARG A 127 3.28 -6.93 11.15
C ARG A 127 4.61 -6.86 10.42
N LEU A 128 4.55 -6.43 9.16
CA LEU A 128 5.70 -6.31 8.29
C LEU A 128 5.39 -5.30 7.21
N VAL A 129 6.38 -4.47 6.90
CA VAL A 129 6.41 -3.61 5.72
C VAL A 129 7.67 -3.95 4.94
N GLY A 130 7.53 -4.22 3.65
CA GLY A 130 8.64 -4.49 2.75
C GLY A 130 9.49 -3.24 2.54
N THR A 131 10.78 -3.44 2.30
CA THR A 131 11.76 -2.35 2.20
C THR A 131 11.41 -1.32 1.14
N ARG A 132 10.95 -1.75 -0.05
CA ARG A 132 10.53 -0.83 -1.12
C ARG A 132 9.33 0.01 -0.69
N ILE A 133 8.38 -0.55 0.05
CA ILE A 133 7.25 0.23 0.58
C ILE A 133 7.75 1.29 1.56
N ALA A 134 8.61 0.91 2.51
CA ALA A 134 9.15 1.84 3.51
C ALA A 134 9.96 2.98 2.85
N GLU A 135 10.73 2.69 1.81
CA GLU A 135 11.43 3.69 0.99
C GLU A 135 10.46 4.64 0.29
N GLU A 136 9.38 4.10 -0.29
CA GLU A 136 8.38 4.86 -1.03
C GLU A 136 7.46 5.70 -0.13
N THR A 137 7.14 5.23 1.07
CA THR A 137 6.35 5.96 2.08
C THR A 137 7.22 6.87 2.96
N GLY A 138 8.54 6.71 2.90
CA GLY A 138 9.52 7.43 3.70
C GLY A 138 9.56 7.04 5.19
N HIS A 139 8.77 6.04 5.60
CA HIS A 139 8.66 5.60 7.00
C HIS A 139 8.33 4.11 7.07
N ASP A 140 9.00 3.41 7.98
CA ASP A 140 8.63 2.04 8.39
C ASP A 140 7.45 2.10 9.36
N THR A 141 6.29 1.61 8.92
CA THR A 141 5.06 1.57 9.73
C THR A 141 4.85 0.23 10.44
N THR A 142 5.87 -0.63 10.48
CA THR A 142 5.82 -1.89 11.22
C THR A 142 5.51 -1.65 12.69
N GLY A 143 4.56 -2.41 13.23
CA GLY A 143 4.12 -2.34 14.63
C GLY A 143 2.95 -1.41 14.90
N TYR A 144 2.66 -0.46 13.99
CA TYR A 144 1.51 0.45 14.11
C TYR A 144 0.19 -0.24 13.76
N TYR A 145 -0.90 0.32 14.24
CA TYR A 145 -2.23 0.00 13.75
C TYR A 145 -2.64 0.94 12.61
N LEU A 146 -3.46 0.45 11.67
CA LEU A 146 -3.98 1.30 10.59
C LEU A 146 -4.72 2.53 11.14
N ASP A 147 -5.48 2.39 12.23
CA ASP A 147 -6.25 3.49 12.84
C ASP A 147 -5.39 4.56 13.53
N GLU A 148 -4.09 4.31 13.73
CA GLU A 148 -3.12 5.26 14.27
C GLU A 148 -2.42 6.09 13.18
N LEU A 149 -2.57 5.69 11.91
CA LEU A 149 -1.93 6.32 10.76
C LEU A 149 -2.91 7.24 10.03
N PRO A 150 -2.45 8.39 9.52
CA PRO A 150 -3.30 9.32 8.79
C PRO A 150 -3.75 8.73 7.44
N ASN A 151 -5.00 9.01 7.04
CA ASN A 151 -5.54 8.70 5.71
C ASN A 151 -5.67 7.21 5.35
N THR A 152 -5.73 6.34 6.35
CA THR A 152 -5.83 4.88 6.19
C THR A 152 -7.27 4.36 6.28
N GLU A 153 -8.28 5.21 6.44
CA GLU A 153 -9.67 4.80 6.71
C GLU A 153 -10.21 3.94 5.56
N LYS A 154 -9.87 4.30 4.32
CA LYS A 154 -10.23 3.52 3.13
C LYS A 154 -9.46 2.20 3.06
N VAL A 155 -8.22 2.16 3.54
CA VAL A 155 -7.41 0.93 3.61
C VAL A 155 -8.00 -0.02 4.63
N ALA A 156 -8.33 0.47 5.83
CA ALA A 156 -8.98 -0.29 6.89
C ALA A 156 -10.36 -0.82 6.46
N ALA A 157 -11.16 -0.01 5.76
CA ALA A 157 -12.45 -0.46 5.23
C ALA A 157 -12.32 -1.61 4.22
N ARG A 158 -11.32 -1.55 3.33
CA ARG A 158 -11.04 -2.63 2.36
C ARG A 158 -10.45 -3.88 3.03
N ALA A 159 -9.52 -3.70 3.98
CA ALA A 159 -8.96 -4.79 4.78
C ALA A 159 -10.07 -5.54 5.54
N ARG A 160 -10.99 -4.79 6.15
CA ARG A 160 -12.18 -5.35 6.79
C ARG A 160 -13.05 -6.15 5.83
N TRP A 161 -13.35 -5.60 4.65
CA TRP A 161 -14.13 -6.32 3.65
C TRP A 161 -13.47 -7.64 3.24
N ALA A 162 -12.15 -7.64 3.01
CA ALA A 162 -11.40 -8.86 2.68
C ALA A 162 -11.41 -9.86 3.84
N ALA A 163 -11.25 -9.40 5.09
CA ALA A 163 -11.31 -10.25 6.28
C ALA A 163 -12.68 -10.89 6.49
N GLU A 164 -13.76 -10.13 6.31
CA GLU A 164 -15.15 -10.57 6.49
C GLU A 164 -15.57 -11.57 5.40
N THR A 165 -15.18 -11.32 4.15
CA THR A 165 -15.62 -12.14 3.00
C THR A 165 -14.69 -13.29 2.66
N ARG A 166 -13.45 -13.26 3.17
CA ARG A 166 -12.34 -14.14 2.77
C ARG A 166 -12.01 -14.04 1.27
N GLN A 167 -12.42 -12.97 0.62
CA GLN A 167 -12.21 -12.76 -0.81
C GLN A 167 -11.01 -11.85 -1.07
N PRO A 168 -10.20 -12.16 -2.10
CA PRO A 168 -9.12 -11.29 -2.53
C PRO A 168 -9.69 -10.06 -3.23
N TYR A 169 -8.87 -9.03 -3.33
CA TYR A 169 -9.17 -7.92 -4.23
C TYR A 169 -7.90 -7.30 -4.81
N PHE A 170 -8.08 -6.65 -5.95
CA PHE A 170 -7.07 -5.83 -6.59
C PHE A 170 -7.54 -4.38 -6.67
N LEU A 171 -6.71 -3.45 -6.23
CA LEU A 171 -6.89 -2.02 -6.42
C LEU A 171 -5.92 -1.58 -7.54
N PRO A 172 -6.42 -1.27 -8.74
CA PRO A 172 -5.57 -0.78 -9.82
C PRO A 172 -5.11 0.64 -9.54
N MET A 173 -3.93 0.94 -10.10
CA MET A 173 -3.19 2.20 -10.10
C MET A 173 -4.00 3.43 -9.66
N THR A 174 -3.92 3.73 -8.37
CA THR A 174 -4.53 4.91 -7.74
C THR A 174 -3.45 5.97 -7.53
N PRO A 175 -3.72 7.27 -7.81
CA PRO A 175 -2.79 8.35 -7.49
C PRO A 175 -2.47 8.40 -6.00
N VAL A 176 -1.19 8.51 -5.66
CA VAL A 176 -0.78 8.82 -4.28
C VAL A 176 -1.15 10.27 -3.98
N THR A 177 -2.16 10.50 -3.15
CA THR A 177 -2.61 11.86 -2.77
C THR A 177 -1.96 12.38 -1.48
N TRP A 178 -1.06 11.60 -0.87
CA TRP A 178 -0.58 11.81 0.50
C TRP A 178 0.92 12.17 0.60
N THR A 179 1.62 12.31 -0.52
CA THR A 179 3.06 12.65 -0.53
C THR A 179 3.34 13.79 -1.54
N PRO A 180 4.37 14.62 -1.33
CA PRO A 180 4.73 15.69 -2.28
C PRO A 180 5.20 15.16 -3.66
N ASN A 181 5.52 13.87 -3.77
CA ASN A 181 5.80 13.19 -5.04
C ASN A 181 4.49 12.72 -5.69
N ASN A 182 3.67 13.68 -6.13
CA ASN A 182 2.38 13.51 -6.82
C ASN A 182 2.46 12.76 -8.17
N PHE A 183 3.63 12.22 -8.53
CA PHE A 183 3.88 11.49 -9.77
C PHE A 183 3.90 9.98 -9.55
N LYS A 184 3.44 9.44 -8.42
CA LYS A 184 3.44 7.98 -8.19
C LYS A 184 2.03 7.42 -8.16
N LEU A 185 1.81 6.39 -8.96
CA LEU A 185 0.63 5.54 -8.95
C LEU A 185 1.00 4.28 -8.18
N TYR A 186 0.11 3.79 -7.33
CA TYR A 186 0.29 2.49 -6.69
C TYR A 186 -0.89 1.57 -6.98
N ALA A 187 -0.59 0.30 -7.18
CA ALA A 187 -1.57 -0.77 -7.24
C ALA A 187 -1.41 -1.67 -6.01
N THR A 188 -2.50 -2.26 -5.55
CA THR A 188 -2.49 -3.16 -4.38
C THR A 188 -3.23 -4.44 -4.68
N LEU A 189 -2.55 -5.57 -4.57
CA LEU A 189 -3.17 -6.89 -4.49
C LEU A 189 -3.32 -7.26 -3.01
N ALA A 190 -4.52 -7.59 -2.58
CA ALA A 190 -4.84 -7.97 -1.22
C ALA A 190 -5.35 -9.41 -1.17
N LEU A 191 -4.67 -10.25 -0.40
CA LEU A 191 -4.87 -11.69 -0.35
C LEU A 191 -5.15 -12.10 1.10
N PRO A 192 -6.40 -12.44 1.47
CA PRO A 192 -6.72 -12.88 2.82
C PRO A 192 -6.08 -14.25 3.09
N LEU A 193 -5.62 -14.44 4.32
CA LEU A 193 -5.02 -15.68 4.81
C LEU A 193 -5.75 -16.09 6.08
N VAL A 194 -5.96 -17.39 6.24
CA VAL A 194 -6.75 -17.93 7.36
C VAL A 194 -5.88 -18.63 8.40
N ASP A 195 -6.44 -18.83 9.58
CA ASP A 195 -5.88 -19.70 10.62
C ASP A 195 -6.43 -21.14 10.51
N ASP A 196 -6.12 -21.96 11.51
CA ASP A 196 -6.60 -23.35 11.60
C ASP A 196 -8.13 -23.46 11.74
N SER A 197 -8.80 -22.41 12.19
CA SER A 197 -10.27 -22.35 12.28
C SER A 197 -10.93 -21.94 10.96
N GLY A 198 -10.15 -21.52 9.97
CA GLY A 198 -10.64 -20.97 8.70
C GLY A 198 -11.06 -19.50 8.80
N GLU A 199 -10.79 -18.82 9.91
CA GLU A 199 -11.03 -17.38 10.04
C GLU A 199 -9.87 -16.59 9.44
N THR A 200 -10.18 -15.50 8.70
CA THR A 200 -9.14 -14.60 8.23
C THR A 200 -8.49 -13.91 9.43
N ASN A 201 -7.25 -14.28 9.72
CA ASN A 201 -6.43 -13.72 10.79
C ASN A 201 -5.31 -12.83 10.24
N MET A 202 -4.97 -12.97 8.95
CA MET A 202 -3.98 -12.13 8.29
C MET A 202 -4.41 -11.75 6.88
N ILE A 203 -3.87 -10.64 6.37
CA ILE A 203 -4.06 -10.25 4.98
C ILE A 203 -2.70 -9.84 4.42
N LEU A 204 -2.32 -10.49 3.33
CA LEU A 204 -1.08 -10.24 2.62
C LEU A 204 -1.33 -9.23 1.51
N TYR A 205 -0.72 -8.07 1.61
CA TYR A 205 -0.77 -7.04 0.58
C TYR A 205 0.51 -7.08 -0.23
N TYR A 206 0.39 -6.98 -1.54
CA TYR A 206 1.48 -6.63 -2.44
C TYR A 206 1.21 -5.26 -3.06
N MET A 207 2.18 -4.36 -2.97
CA MET A 207 2.12 -3.02 -3.52
C MET A 207 3.13 -2.85 -4.64
N SER A 208 2.64 -2.44 -5.82
CA SER A 208 3.47 -2.06 -6.95
C SER A 208 3.41 -0.55 -7.13
N PHE A 209 4.57 0.09 -7.33
CA PHE A 209 4.69 1.53 -7.54
C PHE A 209 5.19 1.80 -8.95
N ALA A 210 4.53 2.73 -9.64
CA ALA A 210 4.92 3.21 -10.95
C ALA A 210 4.99 4.74 -10.96
N ASN A 211 5.95 5.31 -11.69
CA ASN A 211 5.96 6.75 -11.92
C ASN A 211 4.96 7.10 -13.03
N ALA A 212 4.20 8.16 -12.84
CA ALA A 212 3.27 8.73 -13.81
C ALA A 212 4.00 9.23 -15.07
N SER A 213 5.31 9.55 -14.98
CA SER A 213 6.15 9.90 -16.13
C SER A 213 6.46 8.71 -17.04
N ASP A 214 6.42 7.49 -16.50
CA ASP A 214 6.74 6.26 -17.24
C ASP A 214 5.50 5.69 -17.95
N ALA A 215 4.31 6.20 -17.61
CA ALA A 215 3.03 5.81 -18.20
C ALA A 215 2.72 6.46 -19.57
N GLY A 216 3.62 7.30 -20.09
CA GLY A 216 3.40 8.11 -21.29
C GLY A 216 4.53 8.06 -22.33
N LYS A 217 5.39 7.04 -22.30
CA LYS A 217 6.42 6.81 -23.33
C LYS A 217 6.15 5.54 -24.12
#